data_AF-A0A6G7BMU3-F1
#
_entry.id   AF-A0A6G7BMU3-F1
#
_cell.length_a   1.000
_cell.length_b   1.000
_cell.length_c   1.000
_cell.angle_alpha   90.00
_cell.angle_beta   90.00
_cell.angle_gamma   90.00
#
_symmetry.space_group_name_H-M   'P 1'
#
loop_
_entity.id
_entity.type
_entity.pdbx_description
1 polymer ?
#
loop_
_entity_poly.entity_id
_entity_poly.type
_entity_poly.pdbx_seq_one_letter_code
_entity_poly.pdbx_strand_id
1 'polypeptide(L)'
;EDEDLRVHFEESSKLEDLLRKVRAKETRKRALSRLKLKLNKDIVISVGIYNLVQKALKPPPIKLYRETNEPVKTKTRTFNTSTGGLLLPSDTKRSQIYGSRQIILEKEETEELKRFDDPGLMLMGFKPLV
;
A
#
# COMPACT_ATOMS: atom_id res chain seq x y z
N GLU A 1 -20.63 15.22 -19.67
CA GLU A 1 -20.97 16.54 -19.11
C GLU A 1 -20.63 16.49 -17.62
N ASP A 2 -19.35 16.61 -17.30
CA ASP A 2 -18.89 16.79 -15.91
C ASP A 2 -18.70 18.29 -15.74
N GLU A 3 -19.81 18.99 -15.56
CA GLU A 3 -19.81 20.42 -15.33
C GLU A 3 -19.00 20.71 -14.06
N ASP A 4 -18.03 21.59 -14.24
CA ASP A 4 -17.15 22.18 -13.25
C ASP A 4 -17.96 22.65 -12.01
N LEU A 5 -18.17 21.76 -11.03
CA LEU A 5 -18.39 22.14 -9.63
C LEU A 5 -17.09 22.74 -9.08
N ARG A 6 -16.64 23.83 -9.69
CA ARG A 6 -15.63 24.71 -9.14
C ARG A 6 -16.26 25.33 -7.91
N VAL A 7 -15.95 24.76 -6.75
CA VAL A 7 -16.14 25.45 -5.48
C VAL A 7 -15.38 26.77 -5.60
N HIS A 8 -16.14 27.84 -5.86
CA HIS A 8 -15.61 29.19 -5.89
C HIS A 8 -15.23 29.53 -4.45
N PHE A 9 -13.96 29.83 -4.24
CA PHE A 9 -13.51 30.32 -2.95
C PHE A 9 -13.82 31.79 -2.85
N GLU A 10 -14.24 32.23 -1.66
CA GLU A 10 -14.31 33.64 -1.29
C GLU A 10 -12.95 34.32 -1.42
N GLU A 11 -12.90 35.65 -1.33
CA GLU A 11 -11.64 36.39 -1.27
C GLU A 11 -10.79 36.00 -0.04
N SER A 12 -9.46 36.11 -0.14
CA SER A 12 -8.54 35.80 0.96
C SER A 12 -8.06 37.10 1.59
N SER A 13 -8.48 37.39 2.81
CA SER A 13 -8.00 38.56 3.57
C SER A 13 -6.79 38.23 4.46
N LYS A 14 -6.55 36.95 4.77
CA LYS A 14 -5.44 36.47 5.60
C LYS A 14 -4.56 35.45 4.87
N LEU A 15 -3.29 35.39 5.24
CA LEU A 15 -2.33 34.41 4.68
C LEU A 15 -2.75 32.96 4.97
N GLU A 16 -3.33 32.69 6.13
CA GLU A 16 -3.80 31.35 6.53
C GLU A 16 -4.89 30.84 5.57
N ASP A 17 -5.83 31.71 5.21
CA ASP A 17 -6.92 31.39 4.29
C ASP A 17 -6.39 31.10 2.88
N LEU A 18 -5.41 31.91 2.44
CA LEU A 18 -4.73 31.67 1.17
C LEU A 18 -3.97 30.35 1.16
N LEU A 19 -3.21 30.04 2.23
CA LEU A 19 -2.47 28.78 2.36
C LEU A 19 -3.40 27.57 2.31
N ARG A 20 -4.58 27.63 2.95
CA ARG A 20 -5.55 26.54 2.92
C ARG A 20 -6.13 26.34 1.53
N LYS A 21 -6.49 27.42 0.82
CA LYS A 21 -7.03 27.37 -0.56
C LYS A 21 -6.00 26.80 -1.53
N VAL A 22 -4.74 27.21 -1.41
CA VAL A 22 -3.64 26.70 -2.24
C VAL A 22 -3.40 25.22 -1.95
N ARG A 23 -3.23 24.82 -0.68
CA ARG A 23 -3.00 23.41 -0.31
C ARG A 23 -4.13 22.47 -0.74
N ALA A 24 -5.37 22.96 -0.74
CA ALA A 24 -6.53 22.19 -1.21
C ALA A 24 -6.49 21.88 -2.73
N LYS A 25 -5.78 22.70 -3.53
CA LYS A 25 -5.61 22.52 -4.98
C LYS A 25 -4.20 22.08 -5.40
N GLU A 26 -3.23 22.19 -4.51
CA GLU A 26 -1.82 21.82 -4.73
C GLU A 26 -1.67 20.33 -5.05
N THR A 27 -2.37 19.48 -4.30
CA THR A 27 -2.33 18.02 -4.50
C THR A 27 -3.62 17.52 -5.14
N ARG A 28 -3.48 16.75 -6.23
CA ARG A 28 -4.63 16.09 -6.87
C ARG A 28 -5.08 14.89 -6.04
N LYS A 29 -6.37 14.56 -6.10
CA LYS A 29 -6.92 13.34 -5.49
C LYS A 29 -6.15 12.11 -5.96
N ARG A 30 -5.61 11.33 -5.02
CA ARG A 30 -4.90 10.08 -5.29
C ARG A 30 -5.58 8.95 -4.51
N ALA A 31 -6.26 8.05 -5.23
CA ALA A 31 -6.81 6.85 -4.62
C ALA A 31 -5.67 5.91 -4.21
N LEU A 32 -5.73 5.37 -3.00
CA LEU A 32 -4.81 4.34 -2.50
C LEU A 32 -5.06 3.02 -3.23
N SER A 33 -6.33 2.67 -3.39
CA SER A 33 -6.79 1.51 -4.16
C SER A 33 -8.20 1.78 -4.71
N ARG A 34 -8.59 1.03 -5.74
CA ARG A 34 -9.96 0.99 -6.24
C ARG A 34 -10.49 -0.42 -5.99
N LEU A 35 -11.51 -0.53 -5.16
CA LEU A 35 -12.05 -1.80 -4.70
C LEU A 35 -13.51 -1.96 -5.11
N LYS A 36 -13.94 -3.21 -5.22
CA LYS A 36 -15.34 -3.58 -5.42
C LYS A 36 -16.04 -3.60 -4.05
N LEU A 37 -17.06 -2.77 -3.87
CA LEU A 37 -17.99 -2.84 -2.76
C LEU A 37 -19.19 -3.69 -3.19
N LYS A 38 -19.26 -4.91 -2.66
CA LYS A 38 -20.28 -5.91 -2.94
C LYS A 38 -21.39 -5.77 -1.89
N LEU A 39 -22.59 -5.36 -2.31
CA LEU A 39 -23.77 -5.34 -1.43
C LEU A 39 -24.36 -6.75 -1.31
N ASN A 40 -24.35 -7.48 -2.41
CA ASN A 40 -24.61 -8.91 -2.50
C ASN A 40 -23.71 -9.48 -3.62
N LYS A 41 -23.98 -10.70 -4.10
CA LYS A 41 -23.16 -11.33 -5.16
C LYS A 41 -23.28 -10.63 -6.52
N ASP A 42 -24.41 -10.00 -6.80
CA ASP A 42 -24.75 -9.47 -8.13
C ASP A 42 -24.62 -7.93 -8.21
N ILE A 43 -24.87 -7.24 -7.11
CA ILE A 43 -24.84 -5.78 -6.95
C ILE A 43 -23.48 -5.38 -6.43
N VAL A 44 -22.67 -4.84 -7.34
CA VAL A 44 -21.30 -4.41 -7.06
C VAL A 44 -21.10 -2.99 -7.55
N ILE A 45 -20.61 -2.12 -6.66
CA ILE A 45 -20.20 -0.76 -7.00
C ILE A 45 -18.69 -0.62 -6.83
N SER A 46 -18.04 0.18 -7.68
CA SER A 46 -16.60 0.45 -7.57
C SER A 46 -16.37 1.69 -6.72
N VAL A 47 -15.55 1.57 -5.69
CA VAL A 47 -15.21 2.66 -4.76
C VAL A 47 -13.72 2.94 -4.74
N GLY A 48 -13.35 4.21 -4.65
CA GLY A 48 -11.97 4.64 -4.42
C GLY A 48 -11.71 4.77 -2.93
N ILE A 49 -10.69 4.07 -2.43
CA ILE A 49 -10.21 4.23 -1.05
C ILE A 49 -9.21 5.37 -1.02
N TYR A 50 -9.46 6.37 -0.18
CA TYR A 50 -8.58 7.53 -0.02
C TYR A 50 -7.99 7.54 1.38
N ASN A 51 -6.69 7.84 1.46
CA ASN A 51 -6.05 8.10 2.73
C ASN A 51 -5.99 9.61 2.98
N LEU A 52 -6.95 10.14 3.75
CA LEU A 52 -6.99 11.58 4.06
C LEU A 52 -5.93 11.98 5.09
N VAL A 53 -5.48 11.03 5.93
CA VAL A 53 -4.50 11.28 6.99
C VAL A 53 -3.40 10.22 6.90
N GLN A 54 -2.22 10.64 6.46
CA GLN A 54 -1.03 9.78 6.41
C GLN A 54 0.02 10.25 7.41
N LYS A 55 0.56 9.33 8.21
CA LYS A 55 1.64 9.63 9.15
C LYS A 55 2.87 10.14 8.39
N ALA A 56 3.29 11.36 8.68
CA ALA A 56 4.51 11.95 8.14
C ALA A 56 5.73 11.34 8.85
N LEU A 57 6.47 10.49 8.14
CA LEU A 57 7.70 9.85 8.62
C LEU A 57 8.92 10.55 8.03
N LYS A 58 10.03 10.55 8.78
CA LYS A 58 11.33 10.97 8.24
C LYS A 58 11.68 10.06 7.04
N PRO A 59 12.05 10.63 5.88
CA PRO A 59 12.48 9.82 4.74
C PRO A 59 13.64 8.88 5.10
N PRO A 60 13.64 7.63 4.62
CA PRO A 60 14.73 6.70 4.87
C PRO A 60 16.03 7.20 4.22
N PRO A 61 17.20 6.86 4.78
CA PRO A 61 18.49 7.27 4.23
C PRO A 61 18.72 6.65 2.85
N ILE A 62 19.37 7.41 1.97
CA ILE A 62 19.75 6.98 0.62
C ILE A 62 21.26 6.70 0.62
N LYS A 63 21.68 5.56 0.05
CA LYS A 63 23.11 5.22 -0.09
C LYS A 63 23.71 6.05 -1.22
N LEU A 64 24.82 6.73 -0.96
CA LEU A 64 25.55 7.53 -1.92
C LEU A 64 26.97 6.99 -2.11
N TYR A 65 27.55 7.18 -3.29
CA TYR A 65 28.96 6.91 -3.55
C TYR A 65 29.81 8.04 -2.96
N ARG A 66 30.88 7.69 -2.22
CA ARG A 66 31.63 8.66 -1.39
C ARG A 66 32.25 9.81 -2.19
N GLU A 67 32.70 9.57 -3.41
CA GLU A 67 33.47 10.55 -4.18
C GLU A 67 32.58 11.38 -5.11
N THR A 68 31.55 10.77 -5.69
CA THR A 68 30.65 11.41 -6.67
C THR A 68 29.35 11.92 -6.06
N ASN A 69 29.03 11.51 -4.82
CA ASN A 69 27.75 11.76 -4.15
C ASN A 69 26.53 11.23 -4.92
N GLU A 70 26.73 10.31 -5.87
CA GLU A 70 25.64 9.75 -6.67
C GLU A 70 24.90 8.62 -5.94
N PRO A 71 23.57 8.48 -6.13
CA PRO A 71 22.80 7.38 -5.53
C PRO A 71 23.23 5.99 -5.99
N VAL A 72 23.44 5.09 -5.04
CA VAL A 72 23.88 3.70 -5.29
C VAL A 72 22.69 2.76 -5.41
N LYS A 73 22.60 2.04 -6.54
CA LYS A 73 21.59 0.99 -6.73
C LYS A 73 21.98 -0.29 -5.97
N THR A 74 21.16 -0.70 -5.01
CA THR A 74 21.34 -1.99 -4.30
C THR A 74 20.63 -3.13 -5.05
N LYS A 75 21.35 -4.23 -5.31
CA LYS A 75 20.79 -5.51 -5.80
C LYS A 75 21.02 -6.58 -4.73
N THR A 76 19.96 -7.24 -4.28
CA THR A 76 20.03 -8.32 -3.28
C THR A 76 19.84 -9.66 -3.96
N ARG A 77 20.75 -10.60 -3.75
CA ARG A 77 20.69 -11.97 -4.27
C ARG A 77 21.00 -12.95 -3.13
N THR A 78 20.35 -14.10 -3.14
CA THR A 78 20.56 -15.17 -2.17
C THR A 78 21.36 -16.29 -2.83
N PHE A 79 22.35 -16.81 -2.14
CA PHE A 79 23.22 -17.87 -2.62
C PHE A 79 23.29 -19.02 -1.62
N ASN A 80 23.55 -20.21 -2.12
CA ASN A 80 23.80 -21.38 -1.29
C ASN A 80 25.17 -21.23 -0.62
N THR A 81 25.25 -21.47 0.68
CA THR A 81 26.48 -21.31 1.46
C THR A 81 27.56 -22.33 1.10
N SER A 82 27.18 -23.54 0.69
CA SER A 82 28.12 -24.62 0.37
C SER A 82 28.59 -24.57 -1.08
N THR A 83 27.69 -24.29 -2.02
CA THR A 83 28.00 -24.33 -3.46
C THR A 83 28.25 -22.96 -4.08
N GLY A 84 27.90 -21.87 -3.41
CA GLY A 84 27.97 -20.51 -3.97
C GLY A 84 26.97 -20.24 -5.11
N GLY A 85 26.15 -21.24 -5.47
CA GLY A 85 25.15 -21.12 -6.51
C GLY A 85 24.05 -20.14 -6.13
N LEU A 86 23.52 -19.41 -7.12
CA LEU A 86 22.37 -18.53 -6.93
C LEU A 86 21.14 -19.38 -6.59
N LEU A 87 20.42 -19.00 -5.53
CA LEU A 87 19.17 -19.64 -5.14
C LEU A 87 17.98 -18.92 -5.78
N LEU A 88 17.19 -19.67 -6.53
CA LEU A 88 15.90 -19.23 -7.06
C LEU A 88 14.82 -19.36 -5.98
N PRO A 89 13.67 -18.66 -6.12
CA PRO A 89 12.56 -18.80 -5.18
C PRO A 89 12.05 -20.24 -5.03
N SER A 90 12.19 -21.07 -6.07
CA SER A 90 11.87 -22.51 -6.08
C SER A 90 12.82 -23.36 -5.26
N ASP A 91 14.05 -22.88 -5.02
CA ASP A 91 15.08 -23.66 -4.33
C ASP A 91 14.98 -23.51 -2.80
N THR A 92 14.09 -22.63 -2.33
CA THR A 92 13.95 -22.29 -0.90
C THR A 92 12.52 -22.49 -0.41
N LYS A 93 12.37 -23.18 0.72
CA LYS A 93 11.09 -23.35 1.42
C LYS A 93 11.00 -22.46 2.65
N ARG A 94 9.78 -22.24 3.15
CA ARG A 94 9.52 -21.59 4.44
C ARG A 94 9.48 -22.66 5.53
N SER A 95 9.95 -22.30 6.72
CA SER A 95 10.02 -23.23 7.85
C SER A 95 9.58 -22.53 9.13
N GLN A 96 8.85 -23.23 9.97
CA GLN A 96 8.54 -22.85 11.35
C GLN A 96 8.80 -24.05 12.27
N ILE A 97 9.43 -23.82 13.41
CA ILE A 97 9.80 -24.87 14.35
C ILE A 97 8.93 -24.72 15.59
N TYR A 98 8.21 -25.78 15.94
CA TYR A 98 7.39 -25.86 17.15
C TYR A 98 7.81 -27.09 17.97
N GLY A 99 8.38 -26.85 19.16
CA GLY A 99 8.97 -27.90 19.98
C GLY A 99 10.10 -28.62 19.23
N SER A 100 9.99 -29.94 19.10
CA SER A 100 10.92 -30.79 18.36
C SER A 100 10.51 -31.06 16.90
N ARG A 101 9.44 -30.42 16.41
CA ARG A 101 8.94 -30.64 15.04
C ARG A 101 9.19 -29.43 14.15
N GLN A 102 9.86 -29.67 13.03
CA GLN A 102 10.01 -28.70 11.95
C GLN A 102 8.83 -28.84 10.98
N ILE A 103 8.12 -27.74 10.74
CA ILE A 103 7.04 -27.66 9.76
C ILE A 103 7.57 -26.86 8.57
N ILE A 104 7.59 -27.49 7.41
CA ILE A 104 8.05 -26.91 6.15
C ILE A 104 6.83 -26.60 5.31
N LEU A 105 6.77 -25.38 4.78
CA LEU A 105 5.72 -24.90 3.89
C LEU A 105 6.36 -24.27 2.65
N GLU A 106 5.71 -24.41 1.51
CA GLU A 106 6.06 -23.63 0.34
C GLU A 106 5.70 -22.16 0.53
N LYS A 107 6.38 -21.29 -0.22
CA LYS A 107 6.06 -19.85 -0.19
C LYS A 107 4.59 -19.62 -0.56
N GLU A 108 4.08 -20.34 -1.54
CA GLU A 108 2.70 -20.25 -2.03
C GLU A 108 1.70 -20.64 -0.94
N GLU A 109 1.95 -21.73 -0.22
CA GLU A 109 1.11 -22.17 0.92
C GLU A 109 1.05 -21.09 2.02
N THR A 110 2.16 -20.40 2.27
CA THR A 110 2.17 -19.30 3.27
C THR A 110 1.39 -18.05 2.87
N GLU A 111 1.17 -17.85 1.57
CA GLU A 111 0.34 -16.78 1.05
C GLU A 111 -1.13 -17.23 0.98
N GLU A 112 -1.38 -18.48 0.59
CA GLU A 112 -2.71 -19.07 0.49
C GLU A 112 -3.40 -19.21 1.85
N LEU A 113 -2.67 -19.58 2.91
CA LEU A 113 -3.25 -19.67 4.26
C LEU A 113 -3.80 -18.32 4.77
N LYS A 114 -3.41 -17.20 4.16
CA LYS A 114 -3.91 -15.85 4.51
C LYS A 114 -5.05 -15.39 3.60
N ARG A 115 -5.38 -16.15 2.56
CA ARG A 115 -6.39 -15.78 1.57
C ARG A 115 -7.76 -16.26 2.06
N PHE A 116 -8.63 -15.31 2.37
CA PHE A 116 -10.02 -15.57 2.73
C PHE A 116 -10.94 -15.18 1.58
N ASP A 117 -11.06 -13.87 1.33
CA ASP A 117 -11.89 -13.31 0.27
C ASP A 117 -11.04 -12.61 -0.80
N ASP A 118 -11.65 -12.37 -1.96
CA ASP A 118 -11.06 -11.51 -2.97
C ASP A 118 -10.97 -10.06 -2.46
N PRO A 119 -9.95 -9.28 -2.88
CA PRO A 119 -9.83 -7.88 -2.50
C PRO A 119 -11.11 -7.07 -2.80
N GLY A 120 -11.74 -6.57 -1.75
CA GLY A 120 -13.01 -5.86 -1.84
C GLY A 120 -13.59 -5.52 -0.47
N LEU A 121 -14.76 -4.89 -0.49
CA LEU A 121 -15.58 -4.64 0.69
C LEU A 121 -16.88 -5.42 0.53
N MET A 122 -17.23 -6.25 1.50
CA MET A 122 -18.51 -6.96 1.53
C MET A 122 -19.42 -6.32 2.58
N LEU A 123 -20.63 -5.95 2.19
CA LEU A 123 -21.61 -5.41 3.12
C LEU A 123 -22.10 -6.53 4.04
N MET A 124 -21.78 -6.44 5.32
CA MET A 124 -22.26 -7.39 6.33
C MET A 124 -23.63 -6.99 6.92
N GLY A 125 -23.95 -5.70 6.91
CA GLY A 125 -25.19 -5.15 7.47
C GLY A 125 -25.02 -3.70 7.90
N PHE A 126 -26.04 -3.16 8.58
CA PHE A 126 -26.05 -1.80 9.08
C PHE A 126 -26.13 -1.83 10.60
N LYS A 127 -25.14 -1.20 11.27
CA LYS A 127 -25.10 -1.06 12.73
C LYS A 127 -25.44 0.39 13.10
N PRO A 128 -26.38 0.66 14.02
CA PRO A 128 -26.64 2.01 14.49
C PRO A 128 -25.40 2.58 15.18
N LEU A 129 -25.16 3.88 15.01
CA LEU A 129 -24.03 4.60 15.62
C LEU A 129 -24.28 4.98 17.08
N VAL A 130 -25.51 4.74 17.58
CA VAL A 130 -26.03 5.11 18.89
C VAL A 130 -25.74 4.03 19.92
#